data_AF-A0A2A6RA38-F1
#
_entry.id   AF-A0A2A6RA38-F1
#
_cell.length_a   1.000
_cell.length_b   1.000
_cell.length_c   1.000
_cell.angle_alpha   90.00
_cell.angle_beta   90.00
_cell.angle_gamma   90.00
#
_symmetry.space_group_name_H-M   'P 1'
#
loop_
_entity.id
_entity.type
_entity.pdbx_description
1 polymer ?
#
loop_
_entity_poly.entity_id
_entity_poly.type
_entity_poly.pdbx_seq_one_letter_code
_entity_poly.pdbx_strand_id
1 'polypeptide(L)'
;MLLAPGTGTTGYPAVCLPLADSFPSIHVHILVANAFLGPCPEGMHVKHIDRDRANAALSNLRHAFAPKIDQAAAVSLYLSGASGKATAQVLGCEKKAVYRALRAKGFNSRATGRPRKGSVV
;
A
#
# COMPACT_ATOMS: atom_id res chain seq x y z
N MET A 1 12.67 -21.42 -22.11
CA MET A 1 12.45 -20.00 -22.46
C MET A 1 12.46 -19.18 -21.19
N LEU A 2 13.20 -18.07 -21.14
CA LEU A 2 13.19 -17.10 -20.05
C LEU A 2 12.59 -15.80 -20.59
N LEU A 3 11.58 -15.24 -19.92
CA LEU A 3 10.98 -13.96 -20.31
C LEU A 3 11.77 -12.82 -19.66
N ALA A 4 12.16 -11.83 -20.46
CA ALA A 4 12.76 -10.61 -19.94
C ALA A 4 11.66 -9.69 -19.38
N PRO A 5 11.79 -9.18 -18.14
CA PRO A 5 10.84 -8.23 -17.58
C PRO A 5 11.01 -6.84 -18.22
N GLY A 6 9.88 -6.18 -18.49
CA GLY A 6 9.85 -4.76 -18.85
C GLY A 6 9.60 -3.89 -17.62
N THR A 7 10.32 -2.79 -17.49
CA THR A 7 10.03 -1.75 -16.48
C THR A 7 9.13 -0.69 -17.11
N GLY A 8 7.82 -0.80 -16.88
CA GLY A 8 6.87 0.22 -17.33
C GLY A 8 6.98 1.54 -16.54
N THR A 9 6.09 2.50 -16.82
CA THR A 9 6.01 3.81 -16.14
C THR A 9 5.77 3.74 -14.62
N THR A 10 5.33 2.60 -14.11
CA THR A 10 5.05 2.40 -12.68
C THR A 10 6.30 2.09 -11.83
N GLY A 11 7.42 1.75 -12.49
CA GLY A 11 8.67 1.34 -11.85
C GLY A 11 8.68 -0.10 -11.33
N TYR A 12 7.59 -0.86 -11.52
CA TYR A 12 7.54 -2.29 -11.20
C TYR A 12 7.90 -3.12 -12.44
N PRO A 13 8.83 -4.10 -12.32
CA PRO A 13 9.06 -5.07 -13.38
C PRO A 13 7.78 -5.85 -13.66
N ALA A 14 7.42 -5.96 -14.94
CA ALA A 14 6.25 -6.70 -15.40
C ALA A 14 6.61 -7.61 -16.58
N VAL A 15 5.89 -8.71 -16.70
CA VAL A 15 6.00 -9.66 -17.82
C VAL A 15 4.64 -9.84 -18.44
N CYS A 16 4.60 -9.96 -19.77
CA CYS A 16 3.38 -10.36 -20.47
C CYS A 16 3.33 -11.88 -20.52
N LEU A 17 2.30 -12.46 -19.91
CA LEU A 17 2.08 -13.90 -19.95
C LEU A 17 0.88 -14.18 -20.86
N PRO A 18 1.00 -15.08 -21.86
CA PRO A 18 -0.16 -15.52 -22.63
C PRO A 18 -1.15 -16.24 -21.71
N LEU A 19 -2.38 -15.74 -21.64
CA LEU A 19 -3.49 -16.36 -20.92
C LEU A 19 -4.68 -16.48 -21.88
N ALA A 20 -4.94 -17.71 -22.33
CA ALA A 20 -5.95 -18.04 -23.32
C ALA A 20 -5.90 -17.09 -24.54
N ASP A 21 -6.81 -16.13 -24.61
CA ASP A 21 -6.97 -15.20 -25.74
C ASP A 21 -6.36 -13.81 -25.48
N SER A 22 -5.52 -13.67 -24.45
CA SER A 22 -4.99 -12.37 -24.01
C SER A 22 -3.52 -12.44 -23.55
N PHE A 23 -2.86 -11.29 -23.52
CA PHE A 23 -1.48 -11.15 -23.01
C PHE A 23 -1.44 -10.12 -21.86
N PRO A 24 -2.05 -10.43 -20.69
CA PRO A 24 -2.01 -9.53 -19.56
C PRO A 24 -0.56 -9.25 -19.12
N SER A 25 -0.28 -7.98 -18.88
CA SER A 25 0.95 -7.56 -18.21
C SER A 25 0.79 -7.74 -16.71
N ILE A 26 1.55 -8.67 -16.13
CA ILE A 26 1.49 -9.02 -14.71
C ILE A 26 2.81 -8.60 -14.06
N HIS A 27 2.72 -7.92 -12.92
CA HIS A 27 3.91 -7.51 -12.18
C HIS A 27 4.65 -8.72 -11.59
N VAL A 28 5.97 -8.74 -11.75
CA VAL A 28 6.85 -9.84 -11.31
C VAL A 28 6.74 -10.05 -9.80
N HIS A 29 6.68 -8.98 -9.00
CA HIS A 29 6.57 -9.11 -7.54
C HIS A 29 5.25 -9.79 -7.11
N ILE A 30 4.16 -9.65 -7.88
CA ILE A 30 2.90 -10.35 -7.59
C ILE A 30 3.02 -11.83 -7.95
N LEU A 31 3.63 -12.15 -9.11
CA LEU A 31 3.87 -13.54 -9.52
C LEU A 31 4.74 -14.28 -8.50
N VAL A 32 5.86 -13.69 -8.09
CA VAL A 32 6.77 -14.25 -7.09
C VAL A 32 6.06 -14.42 -5.76
N ALA A 33 5.35 -13.39 -5.26
CA ALA A 33 4.62 -13.51 -4.01
C ALA A 33 3.54 -14.60 -4.06
N ASN A 34 2.73 -14.64 -5.11
CA ASN A 34 1.68 -15.67 -5.24
C ASN A 34 2.24 -17.09 -5.33
N ALA A 35 3.36 -17.27 -6.04
CA ALA A 35 3.97 -18.59 -6.23
C ALA A 35 4.64 -19.13 -4.96
N PHE A 36 5.29 -18.26 -4.18
CA PHE A 36 6.13 -18.69 -3.05
C PHE A 36 5.56 -18.36 -1.66
N LEU A 37 4.83 -17.25 -1.50
CA LEU A 37 4.15 -16.89 -0.25
C LEU A 37 2.70 -17.40 -0.21
N GLY A 38 2.15 -17.75 -1.38
CA GLY A 38 0.76 -18.13 -1.56
C GLY A 38 -0.13 -16.95 -1.92
N PRO A 39 -1.45 -17.20 -2.10
CA PRO A 39 -2.39 -16.15 -2.47
C PRO A 39 -2.42 -15.06 -1.39
N CYS A 40 -2.41 -13.80 -1.83
CA CYS A 40 -2.44 -12.68 -0.92
C CYS A 40 -3.74 -12.70 -0.08
N PRO A 41 -3.67 -12.77 1.26
CA PRO A 41 -4.86 -12.78 2.10
C PRO A 41 -5.70 -11.50 1.92
N GLU A 42 -7.00 -11.60 2.16
CA GLU A 42 -7.92 -10.47 2.02
C GLU A 42 -7.49 -9.27 2.88
N GLY A 43 -7.50 -8.07 2.31
CA GLY A 43 -7.06 -6.84 2.99
C GLY A 43 -5.53 -6.70 3.16
N MET A 44 -4.75 -7.64 2.63
CA MET A 44 -3.30 -7.55 2.55
C MET A 44 -2.84 -7.22 1.14
N HIS A 45 -1.64 -6.66 1.02
CA HIS A 45 -0.97 -6.39 -0.25
C HIS A 45 0.48 -6.83 -0.16
N VAL A 46 1.06 -7.18 -1.31
CA VAL A 46 2.49 -7.48 -1.42
C VAL A 46 3.28 -6.17 -1.28
N LYS A 47 4.26 -6.16 -0.39
CA LYS A 47 5.08 -4.98 -0.09
C LYS A 47 6.57 -5.33 -0.12
N HIS A 48 7.33 -4.45 -0.78
CA HIS A 48 8.79 -4.44 -0.80
C HIS A 48 9.35 -3.96 0.55
N ILE A 49 10.30 -4.70 1.11
CA ILE A 49 10.91 -4.40 2.41
C ILE A 49 11.85 -3.20 2.28
N ASP A 50 12.71 -3.20 1.25
CA ASP A 50 13.67 -2.14 0.92
C ASP A 50 13.04 -0.87 0.30
N ARG A 51 11.77 -0.95 -0.11
CA ARG A 51 11.01 0.09 -0.86
C ARG A 51 11.51 0.34 -2.29
N ASP A 52 12.40 -0.51 -2.78
CA ASP A 52 12.75 -0.55 -4.20
C ASP A 52 11.71 -1.38 -4.95
N ARG A 53 11.12 -0.77 -5.97
CA ARG A 53 10.07 -1.40 -6.80
C ARG A 53 10.66 -2.36 -7.84
N ALA A 54 11.95 -2.21 -8.17
CA ALA A 54 12.65 -3.07 -9.11
C ALA A 54 13.09 -4.39 -8.47
N ASN A 55 13.29 -4.42 -7.16
CA ASN A 55 13.75 -5.60 -6.44
C ASN A 55 12.61 -6.57 -6.09
N ALA A 56 12.18 -7.38 -7.06
CA ALA A 56 11.11 -8.37 -6.89
C ALA A 56 11.58 -9.70 -6.26
N ALA A 57 12.76 -9.75 -5.62
CA ALA A 57 13.26 -10.97 -4.98
C ALA A 57 12.36 -11.41 -3.82
N LEU A 58 12.11 -12.71 -3.69
CA LEU A 58 11.24 -13.27 -2.63
C LEU A 58 11.62 -12.78 -1.22
N SER A 59 12.92 -12.74 -0.91
CA SER A 59 13.44 -12.26 0.37
C SER A 59 13.11 -10.79 0.66
N ASN A 60 12.76 -10.01 -0.37
CA ASN A 60 12.38 -8.60 -0.27
C ASN A 60 10.85 -8.40 -0.26
N LEU A 61 10.05 -9.47 -0.41
CA LEU A 61 8.60 -9.38 -0.47
C LEU A 61 7.93 -9.91 0.80
N ARG A 62 6.85 -9.25 1.22
CA ARG A 62 5.98 -9.75 2.30
C ARG A 62 4.54 -9.31 2.12
N HIS A 63 3.61 -10.06 2.68
CA HIS A 63 2.24 -9.57 2.86
C HIS A 63 2.23 -8.50 3.96
N ALA A 64 1.64 -7.36 3.64
CA ALA A 64 1.43 -6.28 4.59
C ALA A 64 -0.05 -5.92 4.61
N PHE A 65 -0.61 -5.82 5.81
CA PHE A 65 -1.96 -5.31 5.99
C PHE A 65 -2.03 -3.85 5.52
N ALA A 66 -2.97 -3.58 4.61
CA ALA A 66 -3.33 -2.24 4.19
C ALA A 66 -4.86 -2.18 4.18
N PRO A 67 -5.48 -1.87 5.34
CA PRO A 67 -6.93 -1.79 5.38
C PRO A 67 -7.35 -0.62 4.49
N LYS A 68 -8.30 -0.88 3.60
CA LYS A 68 -8.98 0.15 2.80
C LYS A 68 -9.90 0.94 3.72
N ILE A 69 -9.32 1.85 4.50
CA ILE A 69 -10.09 2.82 5.25
C ILE A 69 -10.56 3.89 4.28
N ASP A 70 -11.80 4.35 4.44
CA ASP A 70 -12.24 5.58 3.80
C ASP A 70 -11.39 6.75 4.31
N GLN A 71 -10.48 7.20 3.46
CA GLN A 71 -9.55 8.28 3.78
C GLN A 71 -10.30 9.59 4.05
N ALA A 72 -11.45 9.83 3.40
CA ALA A 72 -12.23 11.03 3.59
C ALA A 72 -12.88 11.04 4.99
N ALA A 73 -13.48 9.92 5.40
CA ALA A 73 -14.04 9.75 6.74
C ALA A 73 -12.94 9.84 7.82
N ALA A 74 -11.77 9.25 7.58
CA ALA A 74 -10.64 9.34 8.50
C ALA A 74 -10.16 10.79 8.69
N VAL A 75 -10.09 11.57 7.61
CA VAL A 75 -9.71 12.99 7.66
C VAL A 75 -10.79 13.82 8.35
N SER A 76 -12.07 13.60 8.08
CA SER A 76 -13.15 14.40 8.69
C SER A 76 -13.21 14.22 10.21
N LEU A 77 -13.11 12.97 10.68
CA LEU A 77 -13.06 12.65 12.11
C LEU A 77 -11.81 13.22 12.79
N TYR A 78 -10.67 13.21 12.09
CA TYR A 78 -9.44 13.77 12.64
C TYR A 78 -9.49 15.30 12.71
N LEU A 79 -10.07 15.96 11.70
CA LEU A 79 -10.28 17.41 11.68
C LEU A 79 -11.30 17.89 12.70
N SER A 80 -12.31 17.07 13.03
CA SER A 80 -13.28 17.36 14.10
C SER A 80 -12.67 17.29 15.52
N GLY A 81 -11.39 16.91 15.63
CA GLY A 81 -10.64 16.86 16.88
C GLY A 81 -10.55 15.47 17.51
N ALA A 82 -11.04 14.43 16.84
CA ALA A 82 -10.88 13.06 17.33
C ALA A 82 -9.40 12.66 17.30
N SER A 83 -8.95 12.00 18.37
CA SER A 83 -7.61 11.41 18.40
C SER A 83 -7.50 10.26 17.41
N GLY A 84 -6.29 9.98 16.90
CA GLY A 84 -6.09 8.83 16.00
C GLY A 84 -6.49 7.48 16.58
N LYS A 85 -6.60 7.35 17.92
CA LYS A 85 -7.16 6.16 18.60
C LYS A 85 -8.70 6.12 18.49
N ALA A 86 -9.36 7.25 18.75
CA ALA A 86 -10.82 7.36 18.64
C ALA A 86 -11.28 7.18 17.19
N THR A 87 -10.60 7.79 16.22
CA THR A 87 -10.88 7.60 14.78
C THR A 87 -10.75 6.14 14.35
N ALA A 88 -9.74 5.43 14.87
CA ALA A 88 -9.55 4.00 14.60
C ALA A 88 -10.70 3.15 15.15
N GLN A 89 -11.17 3.46 16.36
CA GLN A 89 -12.30 2.77 16.98
C GLN A 89 -13.61 2.98 16.21
N VAL A 90 -13.87 4.20 15.74
CA VAL A 90 -15.06 4.53 14.93
C VAL A 90 -15.00 3.83 13.56
N LEU A 91 -13.83 3.80 12.94
CA LEU A 91 -13.64 3.19 11.61
C LEU A 91 -13.36 1.68 11.67
N GLY A 92 -13.41 1.05 12.86
CA GLY A 92 -13.16 -0.38 13.03
C GLY A 92 -11.77 -0.84 12.56
N CYS A 93 -10.75 0.02 12.64
CA CYS A 93 -9.44 -0.23 12.07
C CYS A 93 -8.29 0.02 13.05
N GLU A 94 -7.10 -0.49 12.74
CA GLU A 94 -5.91 -0.25 13.57
C GLU A 94 -5.48 1.22 13.48
N LYS A 95 -5.07 1.82 14.62
CA LYS A 95 -4.53 3.19 14.72
C LYS A 95 -3.50 3.51 13.62
N LYS A 96 -2.60 2.57 13.29
CA LYS A 96 -1.58 2.76 12.24
C LYS A 96 -2.17 3.08 10.88
N ALA A 97 -3.32 2.50 10.55
CA ALA A 97 -3.93 2.68 9.27
C ALA A 97 -4.62 4.05 9.14
N VAL A 98 -5.19 4.58 10.23
CA VAL A 98 -5.64 5.98 10.29
C VAL A 98 -4.50 6.94 9.97
N TYR A 99 -3.33 6.77 10.62
CA TYR A 99 -2.17 7.62 10.32
C TYR A 99 -1.61 7.43 8.91
N ARG A 100 -1.74 6.24 8.31
CA ARG A 100 -1.40 6.04 6.89
C ARG A 100 -2.34 6.81 5.98
N ALA A 101 -3.66 6.77 6.24
CA ALA A 101 -4.66 7.53 5.49
C ALA A 101 -4.43 9.05 5.62
N LEU A 102 -4.15 9.53 6.83
CA LEU A 102 -3.81 10.93 7.10
C LEU A 102 -2.53 11.37 6.37
N ARG A 103 -1.48 10.54 6.38
CA ARG A 103 -0.23 10.81 5.64
C ARG A 103 -0.41 10.86 4.13
N ALA A 104 -1.26 10.00 3.57
CA ALA A 104 -1.59 10.02 2.14
C ALA A 104 -2.23 11.35 1.72
N LYS A 105 -2.88 12.06 2.66
CA LYS A 105 -3.46 13.39 2.48
C LYS A 105 -2.56 14.54 2.97
N GLY A 106 -1.31 14.26 3.32
CA GLY A 106 -0.31 15.26 3.71
C GLY A 106 -0.21 15.57 5.20
N PHE A 107 -0.97 14.91 6.09
CA PHE A 107 -0.89 15.14 7.52
C PHE A 107 0.29 14.35 8.14
N ASN A 108 1.26 15.07 8.72
CA ASN A 108 2.46 14.44 9.29
C ASN A 108 2.37 14.32 10.82
N SER A 109 2.55 13.11 11.35
CA SER A 109 2.43 12.78 12.77
C SER A 109 3.68 13.09 13.62
N ARG A 110 4.72 13.70 13.02
CA ARG A 110 6.02 13.95 13.68
C ARG A 110 6.09 15.25 14.49
N ALA A 111 5.04 16.06 14.50
CA ALA A 111 4.97 17.17 15.45
C ALA A 111 4.44 16.62 16.79
N THR A 112 5.27 16.68 17.82
CA THR A 112 4.84 16.66 19.22
C THR A 112 3.75 17.70 19.41
N GLY A 113 2.50 17.25 19.53
CA GLY A 113 1.34 18.13 19.68
C GLY A 113 0.57 18.33 18.38
N ARG A 114 -0.75 18.49 18.54
CA ARG A 114 -1.82 18.70 17.56
C ARG A 114 -1.31 19.13 16.16
N PRO A 115 -1.67 18.41 15.09
CA PRO A 115 -1.27 18.78 13.73
C PRO A 115 -1.75 20.20 13.42
N ARG A 116 -0.80 21.11 13.13
CA ARG A 116 -1.16 22.40 12.52
C ARG A 116 -1.54 22.14 11.06
N LYS A 117 -2.59 22.83 10.60
CA LYS A 117 -3.01 22.88 9.18
C LYS A 117 -1.75 23.04 8.33
N GLY A 118 -1.32 21.96 7.68
CA GLY A 118 -0.25 22.01 6.70
C GLY A 118 -0.78 22.80 5.52
N SER A 119 -0.14 23.93 5.23
CA SER A 119 -0.45 24.77 4.09
C SER A 119 -0.46 23.91 2.83
N VAL A 120 -1.57 23.94 2.11
CA VAL A 120 -1.64 23.44 0.74
C VAL A 120 -0.65 24.29 -0.06
N VAL A 121 0.40 23.65 -0.59
CA VAL A 121 1.24 24.16 -1.68
C VAL A 121 0.91 23.34 -2.91
#